data_AF-A0A0D9VRC8-F1
#
_entry.id   AF-A0A0D9VRC8-F1
#
_cell.length_a   1.000
_cell.length_b   1.000
_cell.length_c   1.000
_cell.angle_alpha   90.00
_cell.angle_beta   90.00
_cell.angle_gamma   90.00
#
_symmetry.space_group_name_H-M   'P 1'
#
loop_
_entity.id
_entity.type
_entity.pdbx_description
1 polymer ?
#
loop_
_entity_poly.entity_id
_entity_poly.type
_entity_poly.pdbx_seq_one_letter_code
_entity_poly.pdbx_strand_id
1 'polypeptide(L)'
;MESRPDNLVPPAEDASQQLLSPTVSSEEFIQFKRKATTIVEEYFSTDDVAATATELREMRVPCYHYYFVKKLVSVAMDRHDREKEMAAVLLSSLYGDVIDRPQVYKGFAKLTESCDDLSVDTPGAVDILAVFVARAVVDDILPPAFLAKQLPCLPEGSKGAEVLHRAEKSYLSVPHHGEIILQKWGGSKSITVEEAKAKIADILEEYLAAGDIAEACRCIRGLKIPFFHHDIVKRALTLAMERGDAAAEGHILDLLKSASDEGVINESQITKGFNRLIDSVDDLSLDVPNARRLLKTMILKASSEGWLCASSLKPLGPEPKKAAVVEDDAAVREFKAKALSIIKEYFLTGDIIEVVSSLEAENYACSSSYNAIFVKKLITSAMDRKSREKEMASVLLSSLCMPPDDVVSGFHLLIEAAEDAALDNPAIVEDLTMFFARSVVDEVIAPSDLEAMEEEEAARGNTGKRGILALRNARALLGAKLSAERILRCWGGGGTGKAGWELDDVKDKIGKLLQEYDCGGDIREACRCIKELGMPFFHHEVVKKALVAIMEKRGKDERMWGLLAECYGRGLITPNQMTKGFERVAGCVDDLALDVPDAGKQFCCYVERAKKGGWLDASFPNGVCS
;
A
#
# COMPACT_ATOMS: atom_id res chain seq x y z
N MET A 1 17.33 -48.63 -65.37
CA MET A 1 16.13 -47.90 -64.92
C MET A 1 15.82 -48.43 -63.54
N GLU A 2 16.50 -47.85 -62.56
CA GLU A 2 16.65 -48.40 -61.22
C GLU A 2 15.59 -47.85 -60.26
N SER A 3 15.14 -48.77 -59.41
CA SER A 3 14.09 -48.69 -58.41
C SER A 3 14.54 -47.97 -57.13
N ARG A 4 13.56 -47.37 -56.44
CA ARG A 4 13.63 -46.72 -55.11
C ARG A 4 14.52 -47.45 -54.08
N PRO A 5 15.06 -46.72 -53.09
CA PRO A 5 15.33 -47.27 -51.78
C PRO A 5 14.49 -46.64 -50.66
N ASP A 6 14.20 -47.53 -49.71
CA ASP A 6 13.46 -47.38 -48.47
C ASP A 6 14.22 -46.61 -47.36
N ASN A 7 13.42 -46.19 -46.37
CA ASN A 7 13.80 -45.67 -45.06
C ASN A 7 14.89 -46.47 -44.34
N LEU A 8 15.93 -45.79 -43.87
CA LEU A 8 16.85 -46.25 -42.84
C LEU A 8 17.08 -45.13 -41.82
N VAL A 9 16.52 -45.32 -40.62
CA VAL A 9 16.81 -44.55 -39.41
C VAL A 9 18.21 -44.97 -38.90
N PRO A 10 19.14 -44.05 -38.63
CA PRO A 10 20.40 -44.38 -37.96
C PRO A 10 20.24 -44.39 -36.42
N PRO A 11 21.11 -45.11 -35.70
CA PRO A 11 20.87 -45.55 -34.32
C PRO A 11 21.22 -44.49 -33.28
N ALA A 12 20.60 -44.65 -32.09
CA ALA A 12 20.84 -43.85 -30.90
C ALA A 12 22.30 -43.95 -30.44
N GLU A 13 22.99 -42.82 -30.34
CA GLU A 13 24.28 -42.71 -29.66
C GLU A 13 24.05 -42.68 -28.14
N ASP A 14 24.49 -43.76 -27.50
CA ASP A 14 24.75 -43.87 -26.07
C ASP A 14 25.93 -42.96 -25.70
N ALA A 15 25.63 -41.77 -25.20
CA ALA A 15 26.59 -40.91 -24.53
C ALA A 15 26.33 -40.96 -23.01
N SER A 16 26.72 -42.08 -22.41
CA SER A 16 26.96 -42.22 -20.97
C SER A 16 28.10 -41.29 -20.51
N GLN A 17 27.88 -39.97 -20.51
CA GLN A 17 28.67 -39.04 -19.70
C GLN A 17 28.11 -39.08 -18.28
N GLN A 18 28.67 -39.99 -17.47
CA GLN A 18 28.54 -39.93 -16.02
C GLN A 18 29.03 -38.55 -15.54
N LEU A 19 28.08 -37.65 -15.30
CA LEU A 19 28.29 -36.44 -14.52
C LEU A 19 28.70 -36.87 -13.11
N LEU A 20 30.02 -36.89 -12.89
CA LEU A 20 30.64 -37.04 -11.59
C LEU A 20 30.01 -36.01 -10.63
N SER A 21 29.22 -36.50 -9.68
CA SER A 21 28.79 -35.73 -8.52
C SER A 21 30.03 -35.26 -7.75
N PRO A 22 30.16 -33.98 -7.39
CA PRO A 22 31.31 -33.51 -6.63
C PRO A 22 31.22 -34.03 -5.19
N THR A 23 32.02 -35.05 -4.91
CA THR A 23 32.32 -35.51 -3.55
C THR A 23 33.16 -34.45 -2.83
N VAL A 24 32.76 -34.16 -1.59
CA VAL A 24 33.48 -33.38 -0.57
C VAL A 24 34.96 -33.81 -0.54
N SER A 25 35.96 -33.00 -0.94
CA SER A 25 36.71 -32.06 -0.09
C SER A 25 37.99 -31.63 -0.84
N SER A 26 38.03 -30.47 -1.49
CA SER A 26 39.29 -29.85 -1.93
C SER A 26 39.92 -29.12 -0.73
N GLU A 27 41.24 -29.20 -0.54
CA GLU A 27 41.98 -28.44 0.49
C GLU A 27 41.64 -26.93 0.44
N GLU A 28 41.41 -26.41 -0.77
CA GLU A 28 40.98 -25.04 -1.03
C GLU A 28 39.64 -24.70 -0.35
N PHE A 29 38.69 -25.65 -0.34
CA PHE A 29 37.41 -25.44 0.34
C PHE A 29 37.57 -25.46 1.86
N ILE A 30 38.43 -26.32 2.41
CA ILE A 30 38.73 -26.33 3.85
C ILE A 30 39.37 -25.01 4.27
N GLN A 31 40.32 -24.51 3.48
CA GLN A 31 40.97 -23.23 3.71
C GLN A 31 39.94 -22.08 3.65
N PHE A 32 39.07 -22.08 2.64
CA PHE A 32 37.98 -21.10 2.54
C PHE A 32 37.09 -21.12 3.78
N LYS A 33 36.66 -22.31 4.27
CA LYS A 33 35.82 -22.41 5.47
C LYS A 33 36.47 -21.78 6.70
N ARG A 34 37.77 -22.02 6.90
CA ARG A 34 38.53 -21.46 8.02
C ARG A 34 38.62 -19.94 7.93
N LYS A 35 38.97 -19.42 6.76
CA LYS A 35 39.08 -17.96 6.55
C LYS A 35 37.71 -17.27 6.64
N ALA A 36 36.68 -17.82 6.00
CA ALA A 36 35.30 -17.32 6.12
C ALA A 36 34.80 -17.28 7.57
N THR A 37 35.16 -18.27 8.39
CA THR A 37 34.83 -18.25 9.82
C THR A 37 35.52 -17.10 10.55
N THR A 38 36.78 -16.83 10.23
CA THR A 38 37.56 -15.73 10.83
C THR A 38 36.95 -14.38 10.46
N ILE A 39 36.66 -14.17 9.17
CA ILE A 39 36.03 -12.94 8.65
C ILE A 39 34.69 -12.66 9.35
N VAL A 40 33.86 -13.69 9.53
CA VAL A 40 32.54 -13.53 10.20
C VAL A 40 32.71 -13.09 11.65
N GLU A 41 33.67 -13.66 12.39
CA GLU A 41 33.92 -13.31 13.79
C GLU A 41 34.48 -11.89 13.94
N GLU A 42 35.40 -11.50 13.05
CA GLU A 42 35.97 -10.16 13.00
C GLU A 42 34.90 -9.12 12.63
N TYR A 43 34.04 -9.42 11.67
CA TYR A 43 32.92 -8.55 11.31
C TYR A 43 31.98 -8.28 12.48
N PHE A 44 31.56 -9.30 13.22
CA PHE A 44 30.69 -9.08 14.38
C PHE A 44 31.36 -8.26 15.50
N SER A 45 32.69 -8.22 15.53
CA SER A 45 33.45 -7.43 16.50
C SER A 45 33.67 -5.98 16.03
N THR A 46 33.75 -5.75 14.72
CA THR A 46 34.20 -4.48 14.13
C THR A 46 33.11 -3.69 13.41
N ASP A 47 32.05 -4.36 12.94
CA ASP A 47 31.00 -3.79 12.06
C ASP A 47 31.56 -3.17 10.76
N ASP A 48 32.75 -3.61 10.32
CA ASP A 48 33.42 -3.06 9.13
C ASP A 48 33.06 -3.85 7.87
N VAL A 49 32.05 -3.33 7.16
CA VAL A 49 31.58 -3.86 5.88
C VAL A 49 32.67 -3.79 4.79
N ALA A 50 33.47 -2.73 4.77
CA ALA A 50 34.47 -2.50 3.71
C ALA A 50 35.68 -3.43 3.87
N ALA A 51 36.14 -3.65 5.10
CA ALA A 51 37.17 -4.64 5.42
C ALA A 51 36.69 -6.04 5.03
N THR A 52 35.49 -6.41 5.46
CA THR A 52 34.86 -7.71 5.14
C THR A 52 34.77 -7.95 3.62
N ALA A 53 34.33 -6.93 2.87
CA ALA A 53 34.24 -6.99 1.41
C ALA A 53 35.61 -7.18 0.75
N THR A 54 36.65 -6.50 1.26
CA THR A 54 38.02 -6.61 0.75
C THR A 54 38.57 -8.02 0.99
N GLU A 55 38.44 -8.53 2.21
CA GLU A 55 38.95 -9.86 2.56
C GLU A 55 38.27 -11.00 1.81
N LEU A 56 36.96 -10.88 1.56
CA LEU A 56 36.21 -11.82 0.72
C LEU A 56 36.72 -11.81 -0.73
N ARG A 57 36.94 -10.64 -1.34
CA ARG A 57 37.49 -10.53 -2.70
C ARG A 57 38.89 -11.14 -2.80
N GLU A 58 39.72 -10.93 -1.78
CA GLU A 58 41.07 -11.48 -1.73
C GLU A 58 41.12 -13.00 -1.66
N MET A 59 40.05 -13.67 -1.23
CA MET A 59 39.99 -15.13 -1.25
C MET A 59 39.96 -15.71 -2.68
N ARG A 60 39.55 -14.93 -3.69
CA ARG A 60 39.58 -15.30 -5.13
C ARG A 60 38.88 -16.62 -5.50
N VAL A 61 37.92 -17.08 -4.69
CA VAL A 61 37.14 -18.31 -4.94
C VAL A 61 35.62 -18.07 -4.82
N PRO A 62 35.03 -17.26 -5.71
CA PRO A 62 33.63 -16.82 -5.61
C PRO A 62 32.61 -17.96 -5.63
N CYS A 63 32.97 -19.12 -6.19
CA CYS A 63 32.12 -20.32 -6.21
C CYS A 63 31.82 -20.91 -4.82
N TYR A 64 32.54 -20.48 -3.78
CA TYR A 64 32.36 -20.86 -2.38
C TYR A 64 31.67 -19.80 -1.52
N HIS A 65 31.31 -18.63 -2.06
CA HIS A 65 30.66 -17.56 -1.28
C HIS A 65 29.34 -18.00 -0.64
N TYR A 66 28.64 -19.01 -1.20
CA TYR A 66 27.48 -19.61 -0.55
C TYR A 66 27.78 -20.14 0.87
N TYR A 67 29.01 -20.60 1.13
CA TYR A 67 29.42 -21.04 2.46
C TYR A 67 29.59 -19.86 3.40
N PHE A 68 30.13 -18.73 2.94
CA PHE A 68 30.21 -17.50 3.75
C PHE A 68 28.80 -17.04 4.16
N VAL A 69 27.85 -16.98 3.22
CA VAL A 69 26.45 -16.65 3.50
C VAL A 69 25.86 -17.58 4.54
N LYS A 70 26.01 -18.90 4.35
CA LYS A 70 25.56 -19.89 5.34
C LYS A 70 26.22 -19.67 6.71
N LYS A 71 27.53 -19.50 6.76
CA LYS A 71 28.29 -19.36 8.01
C LYS A 71 27.90 -18.10 8.77
N LEU A 72 27.77 -16.96 8.07
CA LEU A 72 27.37 -15.68 8.65
C LEU A 72 26.00 -15.77 9.33
N VAL A 73 25.00 -16.27 8.60
CA VAL A 73 23.63 -16.41 9.14
C VAL A 73 23.59 -17.43 10.27
N SER A 74 24.23 -18.59 10.12
CA SER A 74 24.28 -19.60 11.20
C SER A 74 24.91 -19.07 12.48
N VAL A 75 25.98 -18.26 12.40
CA VAL A 75 26.59 -17.65 13.60
C VAL A 75 25.69 -16.56 14.19
N ALA A 76 25.04 -15.74 13.37
CA ALA A 76 24.12 -14.72 13.85
C ALA A 76 22.88 -15.28 14.55
N MET A 77 22.35 -16.41 14.07
CA MET A 77 21.18 -17.08 14.65
C MET A 77 21.39 -17.45 16.12
N ASP A 78 22.61 -17.80 16.51
CA ASP A 78 22.98 -18.19 17.86
C ASP A 78 23.35 -16.99 18.78
N ARG A 79 23.19 -15.76 18.28
CA ARG A 79 23.56 -14.51 18.97
C ARG A 79 22.34 -13.61 19.22
N HIS A 80 22.59 -12.40 19.71
CA HIS A 80 21.52 -11.42 20.00
C HIS A 80 21.02 -10.76 18.72
N ASP A 81 19.93 -9.99 18.84
CA ASP A 81 19.27 -9.38 17.67
C ASP A 81 20.19 -8.39 16.94
N ARG A 82 21.13 -7.77 17.67
CA ARG A 82 22.18 -6.94 17.08
C ARG A 82 22.95 -7.68 15.99
N GLU A 83 23.48 -8.87 16.27
CA GLU A 83 24.26 -9.63 15.31
C GLU A 83 23.39 -10.17 14.17
N LYS A 84 22.11 -10.41 14.42
CA LYS A 84 21.16 -10.77 13.36
C LYS A 84 20.94 -9.62 12.37
N GLU A 85 20.78 -8.40 12.87
CA GLU A 85 20.68 -7.20 12.03
C GLU A 85 22.00 -6.93 11.29
N MET A 86 23.15 -7.02 11.97
CA MET A 86 24.46 -6.86 11.34
C MET A 86 24.66 -7.85 10.19
N ALA A 87 24.24 -9.11 10.35
CA ALA A 87 24.32 -10.11 9.30
C ALA A 87 23.41 -9.80 8.11
N ALA A 88 22.18 -9.34 8.36
CA ALA A 88 21.26 -8.93 7.29
C ALA A 88 21.81 -7.74 6.50
N VAL A 89 22.26 -6.68 7.19
CA VAL A 89 22.85 -5.48 6.58
C VAL A 89 24.11 -5.83 5.77
N LEU A 90 24.97 -6.71 6.30
CA LEU A 90 26.17 -7.15 5.58
C LEU A 90 25.82 -7.89 4.29
N LEU A 91 24.90 -8.86 4.35
CA LEU A 91 24.48 -9.61 3.16
C LEU A 91 23.93 -8.69 2.08
N SER A 92 23.11 -7.71 2.48
CA SER A 92 22.54 -6.71 1.57
C SER A 92 23.60 -5.78 0.99
N SER A 93 24.63 -5.44 1.76
CA SER A 93 25.74 -4.59 1.29
C SER A 93 26.71 -5.33 0.35
N LEU A 94 26.91 -6.63 0.55
CA LEU A 94 27.80 -7.45 -0.26
C LEU A 94 27.14 -7.99 -1.54
N TYR A 95 25.80 -8.00 -1.58
CA TYR A 95 25.03 -8.56 -2.69
C TYR A 95 25.23 -7.78 -3.99
N GLY A 96 25.56 -8.49 -5.07
CA GLY A 96 25.71 -7.90 -6.41
C GLY A 96 27.04 -7.18 -6.66
N ASP A 97 27.81 -6.88 -5.61
CA ASP A 97 29.18 -6.34 -5.70
C ASP A 97 30.24 -7.41 -5.36
N VAL A 98 30.12 -8.08 -4.22
CA VAL A 98 31.08 -9.10 -3.75
C VAL A 98 30.53 -10.52 -3.90
N ILE A 99 29.24 -10.70 -3.60
CA ILE A 99 28.59 -12.00 -3.62
C ILE A 99 27.55 -12.03 -4.73
N ASP A 100 27.75 -12.95 -5.68
CA ASP A 100 26.82 -13.14 -6.79
C ASP A 100 25.48 -13.71 -6.33
N ARG A 101 24.41 -13.37 -7.06
CA ARG A 101 23.04 -13.83 -6.79
C ARG A 101 22.92 -15.36 -6.63
N PRO A 102 23.52 -16.21 -7.49
CA PRO A 102 23.44 -17.66 -7.32
C PRO A 102 24.10 -18.16 -6.03
N GLN A 103 25.10 -17.44 -5.50
CA GLN A 103 25.78 -17.80 -4.26
C GLN A 103 24.92 -17.48 -3.04
N VAL A 104 24.22 -16.33 -3.03
CA VAL A 104 23.23 -16.03 -1.98
C VAL A 104 22.09 -17.04 -2.00
N TYR A 105 21.52 -17.32 -3.19
CA TYR A 105 20.48 -18.34 -3.35
C TYR A 105 20.93 -19.69 -2.80
N LYS A 106 22.12 -20.16 -3.20
CA LYS A 106 22.69 -21.43 -2.74
C LYS A 106 22.98 -21.41 -1.23
N GLY A 107 23.37 -20.27 -0.67
CA GLY A 107 23.61 -20.09 0.76
C GLY A 107 22.33 -20.30 1.58
N PHE A 108 21.25 -19.62 1.20
CA PHE A 108 19.92 -19.79 1.82
C PHE A 108 19.34 -21.20 1.60
N ALA A 109 19.53 -21.79 0.42
CA ALA A 109 19.18 -23.20 0.18
C ALA A 109 19.89 -24.13 1.18
N LYS A 110 21.21 -23.98 1.33
CA LYS A 110 22.03 -24.77 2.27
C LYS A 110 21.74 -24.48 3.74
N LEU A 111 21.16 -23.32 4.09
CA LEU A 111 20.67 -23.00 5.43
C LEU A 111 19.36 -23.77 5.71
N THR A 112 18.40 -23.70 4.79
CA THR A 112 17.11 -24.43 4.92
C THR A 112 17.30 -25.94 4.98
N GLU A 113 18.23 -26.49 4.18
CA GLU A 113 18.57 -27.92 4.21
C GLU A 113 19.21 -28.37 5.53
N SER A 114 19.88 -27.48 6.27
CA SER A 114 20.50 -27.81 7.56
C SER A 114 19.72 -27.30 8.77
N CYS A 115 18.47 -26.86 8.58
CA CYS A 115 17.69 -26.27 9.67
C CYS A 115 17.46 -27.27 10.81
N ASP A 116 17.30 -28.55 10.49
CA ASP A 116 17.15 -29.63 11.48
C ASP A 116 18.36 -29.73 12.40
N ASP A 117 19.58 -29.69 11.83
CA ASP A 117 20.84 -29.69 12.59
C ASP A 117 21.02 -28.40 13.39
N LEU A 118 20.78 -27.23 12.76
CA LEU A 118 20.92 -25.93 13.41
C LEU A 118 19.98 -25.77 14.62
N SER A 119 18.83 -26.43 14.58
CA SER A 119 17.87 -26.40 15.69
C SER A 119 18.33 -27.17 16.93
N VAL A 120 19.39 -27.98 16.83
CA VAL A 120 20.01 -28.63 17.99
C VAL A 120 20.74 -27.60 18.85
N ASP A 121 21.44 -26.67 18.20
CA ASP A 121 22.28 -25.69 18.87
C ASP A 121 21.54 -24.38 19.17
N THR A 122 20.59 -23.97 18.32
CA THR A 122 19.85 -22.70 18.44
C THR A 122 18.36 -22.91 18.74
N PRO A 123 17.90 -22.65 19.98
CA PRO A 123 16.47 -22.63 20.31
C PRO A 123 15.71 -21.62 19.43
N GLY A 124 14.62 -22.06 18.79
CA GLY A 124 13.86 -21.19 17.89
C GLY A 124 14.50 -20.97 16.51
N ALA A 125 15.46 -21.81 16.10
CA ALA A 125 16.11 -21.73 14.79
C ALA A 125 15.13 -21.59 13.61
N VAL A 126 13.97 -22.26 13.67
CA VAL A 126 12.92 -22.16 12.65
C VAL A 126 12.37 -20.74 12.53
N ASP A 127 12.01 -20.11 13.65
CA ASP A 127 11.44 -18.76 13.65
C ASP A 127 12.49 -17.73 13.21
N ILE A 128 13.72 -17.86 13.70
CA ILE A 128 14.81 -16.94 13.38
C ILE A 128 15.19 -17.05 11.90
N LEU A 129 15.35 -18.27 11.38
CA LEU A 129 15.70 -18.47 9.97
C LEU A 129 14.56 -18.06 9.04
N ALA A 130 13.29 -18.22 9.46
CA ALA A 130 12.15 -17.70 8.70
C ALA A 130 12.18 -16.17 8.56
N VAL A 131 12.59 -15.45 9.62
CA VAL A 131 12.81 -14.00 9.56
C VAL A 131 13.97 -13.67 8.62
N PHE A 132 15.10 -14.39 8.68
CA PHE A 132 16.22 -14.17 7.74
C PHE A 132 15.82 -14.40 6.28
N VAL A 133 15.02 -15.43 5.98
CA VAL A 133 14.51 -15.69 4.62
C VAL A 133 13.58 -14.56 4.18
N ALA A 134 12.65 -14.13 5.03
CA ALA A 134 11.74 -13.04 4.72
C ALA A 134 12.50 -11.71 4.54
N ARG A 135 13.50 -11.44 5.39
CA ARG A 135 14.40 -10.29 5.31
C ARG A 135 15.19 -10.28 4.01
N ALA A 136 15.74 -11.41 3.60
CA ALA A 136 16.47 -11.54 2.36
C ALA A 136 15.57 -11.31 1.12
N VAL A 137 14.29 -11.65 1.21
CA VAL A 137 13.31 -11.34 0.16
C VAL A 137 12.95 -9.86 0.14
N VAL A 138 12.73 -9.23 1.31
CA VAL A 138 12.45 -7.79 1.43
C VAL A 138 13.63 -6.93 0.98
N ASP A 139 14.85 -7.37 1.27
CA ASP A 139 16.09 -6.67 0.89
C ASP A 139 16.48 -6.95 -0.59
N ASP A 140 15.63 -7.63 -1.36
CA ASP A 140 15.85 -8.00 -2.77
C ASP A 140 17.12 -8.83 -3.05
N ILE A 141 17.72 -9.44 -2.03
CA ILE A 141 18.89 -10.33 -2.19
C ILE A 141 18.48 -11.78 -2.49
N LEU A 142 17.21 -12.13 -2.27
CA LEU A 142 16.62 -13.43 -2.55
C LEU A 142 15.27 -13.25 -3.28
N PRO A 143 15.05 -13.89 -4.44
CA PRO A 143 13.79 -13.71 -5.17
C PRO A 143 12.61 -14.36 -4.43
N PRO A 144 11.38 -13.80 -4.47
CA PRO A 144 10.20 -14.43 -3.85
C PRO A 144 9.94 -15.86 -4.33
N ALA A 145 10.26 -16.16 -5.59
CA ALA A 145 10.16 -17.50 -6.16
C ALA A 145 11.10 -18.54 -5.50
N PHE A 146 12.05 -18.12 -4.66
CA PHE A 146 12.90 -19.01 -3.88
C PHE A 146 12.08 -19.99 -3.04
N LEU A 147 11.03 -19.51 -2.37
CA LEU A 147 10.23 -20.34 -1.45
C LEU A 147 9.59 -21.51 -2.20
N ALA A 148 8.90 -21.22 -3.31
CA ALA A 148 8.23 -22.21 -4.14
C ALA A 148 9.21 -23.19 -4.82
N LYS A 149 10.44 -22.74 -5.14
CA LYS A 149 11.46 -23.59 -5.79
C LYS A 149 12.25 -24.44 -4.80
N GLN A 150 12.47 -23.96 -3.58
CA GLN A 150 13.25 -24.65 -2.57
C GLN A 150 12.42 -25.68 -1.80
N LEU A 151 11.11 -25.44 -1.62
CA LEU A 151 10.23 -26.33 -0.86
C LEU A 151 10.23 -27.79 -1.38
N PRO A 152 10.16 -28.08 -2.70
CA PRO A 152 10.23 -29.45 -3.21
C PRO A 152 11.58 -30.14 -3.03
N CYS A 153 12.64 -29.38 -2.72
CA CYS A 153 13.99 -29.91 -2.50
C CYS A 153 14.21 -30.36 -1.04
N LEU A 154 13.24 -30.13 -0.15
CA LEU A 154 13.34 -30.43 1.27
C LEU A 154 12.52 -31.67 1.62
N PRO A 155 12.94 -32.49 2.59
CA PRO A 155 12.16 -33.61 3.07
C PRO A 155 10.81 -33.14 3.63
N GLU A 156 9.75 -33.90 3.36
CA GLU A 156 8.40 -33.61 3.87
C GLU A 156 8.41 -33.60 5.41
N GLY A 157 7.87 -32.54 6.01
CA GLY A 157 7.86 -32.35 7.47
C GLY A 157 9.20 -31.93 8.10
N SER A 158 10.24 -31.66 7.30
CA SER A 158 11.50 -31.11 7.83
C SER A 158 11.32 -29.71 8.41
N LYS A 159 12.17 -29.33 9.37
CA LYS A 159 12.19 -27.96 9.91
C LYS A 159 12.51 -26.93 8.84
N GLY A 160 13.29 -27.31 7.83
CA GLY A 160 13.55 -26.48 6.65
C GLY A 160 12.28 -26.13 5.87
N ALA A 161 11.35 -27.09 5.67
CA ALA A 161 10.07 -26.82 5.03
C ALA A 161 9.19 -25.90 5.91
N GLU A 162 9.26 -26.07 7.22
CA GLU A 162 8.55 -25.24 8.19
C GLU A 162 9.04 -23.77 8.17
N VAL A 163 10.35 -23.55 8.00
CA VAL A 163 10.96 -22.22 7.80
C VAL A 163 10.33 -21.53 6.60
N LEU A 164 10.23 -22.21 5.45
CA LEU A 164 9.69 -21.62 4.22
C LEU A 164 8.20 -21.27 4.37
N HIS A 165 7.40 -22.18 4.92
CA HIS A 165 5.98 -21.92 5.17
C HIS A 165 5.76 -20.76 6.14
N ARG A 166 6.60 -20.62 7.17
CA ARG A 166 6.50 -19.53 8.13
C ARG A 166 6.97 -18.21 7.54
N ALA A 167 8.06 -18.20 6.77
CA ALA A 167 8.51 -17.04 6.00
C ALA A 167 7.39 -16.53 5.09
N GLU A 168 6.72 -17.43 4.37
CA GLU A 168 5.61 -17.08 3.47
C GLU A 168 4.39 -16.57 4.24
N LYS A 169 3.84 -17.35 5.17
CA LYS A 169 2.54 -17.05 5.79
C LYS A 169 2.61 -16.01 6.90
N SER A 170 3.67 -16.02 7.70
CA SER A 170 3.78 -15.22 8.93
C SER A 170 4.54 -13.92 8.73
N TYR A 171 5.27 -13.79 7.62
CA TYR A 171 6.04 -12.59 7.33
C TYR A 171 5.66 -12.01 5.97
N LEU A 172 5.84 -12.73 4.86
CA LEU A 172 5.68 -12.16 3.52
C LEU A 172 4.21 -11.94 3.09
N SER A 173 3.26 -12.73 3.59
CA SER A 173 1.83 -12.60 3.27
C SER A 173 1.08 -11.61 4.17
N VAL A 174 1.78 -10.96 5.10
CA VAL A 174 1.17 -10.06 6.08
C VAL A 174 1.17 -8.63 5.55
N PRO A 175 0.12 -7.82 5.77
CA PRO A 175 0.14 -6.39 5.46
C PRO A 175 1.32 -5.71 6.17
N HIS A 176 1.98 -4.75 5.50
CA HIS A 176 3.18 -4.05 6.01
C HIS A 176 4.39 -4.96 6.31
N HIS A 177 4.47 -6.14 5.69
CA HIS A 177 5.57 -7.09 5.90
C HIS A 177 6.96 -6.46 5.81
N GLY A 178 7.20 -5.56 4.85
CA GLY A 178 8.48 -4.86 4.69
C GLY A 178 8.92 -4.12 5.95
N GLU A 179 8.04 -3.30 6.53
CA GLU A 179 8.33 -2.51 7.73
C GLU A 179 8.51 -3.39 8.98
N ILE A 180 7.64 -4.40 9.14
CA ILE A 180 7.69 -5.34 10.26
C ILE A 180 9.01 -6.12 10.25
N ILE A 181 9.45 -6.56 9.06
CA ILE A 181 10.68 -7.33 8.88
C ILE A 181 11.92 -6.43 9.03
N LEU A 182 11.88 -5.19 8.50
CA LEU A 182 12.93 -4.18 8.67
C LEU A 182 13.17 -3.82 10.15
N GLN A 183 12.14 -3.91 11.00
CA GLN A 183 12.20 -3.54 12.41
C GLN A 183 12.42 -4.73 13.35
N LYS A 184 12.45 -5.98 12.84
CA LYS A 184 12.40 -7.20 13.66
C LYS A 184 13.56 -7.35 14.66
N TRP A 185 14.74 -6.83 14.32
CA TRP A 185 15.95 -6.95 15.15
C TRP A 185 16.52 -5.61 15.62
N GLY A 186 15.78 -4.51 15.45
CA GLY A 186 16.00 -3.26 16.20
C GLY A 186 17.31 -2.50 15.92
N GLY A 187 17.72 -2.33 14.66
CA GLY A 187 18.90 -1.53 14.30
C GLY A 187 18.77 -0.02 14.53
N SER A 188 19.43 0.50 15.57
CA SER A 188 19.93 1.87 15.80
C SER A 188 19.33 3.04 14.98
N LYS A 189 18.30 3.74 15.52
CA LYS A 189 17.68 4.97 14.96
C LYS A 189 17.42 4.91 13.44
N SER A 190 16.55 4.01 12.99
CA SER A 190 16.01 4.10 11.63
C SER A 190 15.06 5.29 11.52
N ILE A 191 15.26 6.07 10.46
CA ILE A 191 14.28 7.03 9.98
C ILE A 191 13.22 6.25 9.19
N THR A 192 11.93 6.50 9.45
CA THR A 192 10.84 5.88 8.66
C THR A 192 10.93 6.30 7.19
N VAL A 193 10.27 5.58 6.28
CA VAL A 193 10.24 5.98 4.85
C VAL A 193 9.58 7.35 4.70
N GLU A 194 8.56 7.63 5.51
CA GLU A 194 7.84 8.89 5.56
C GLU A 194 8.75 10.02 6.03
N GLU A 195 9.50 9.82 7.11
CA GLU A 195 10.48 10.79 7.60
C GLU A 195 11.65 10.96 6.61
N ALA A 196 12.07 9.89 5.93
CA ALA A 196 13.11 9.97 4.89
C ALA A 196 12.63 10.81 3.70
N LYS A 197 11.40 10.58 3.22
CA LYS A 197 10.79 11.39 2.17
C LYS A 197 10.65 12.85 2.58
N ALA A 198 10.24 13.13 3.82
CA ALA A 198 10.16 14.48 4.36
C ALA A 198 11.52 15.17 4.38
N LYS A 199 12.55 14.50 4.94
CA LYS A 199 13.91 15.06 4.95
C LYS A 199 14.51 15.25 3.56
N ILE A 200 14.23 14.35 2.62
CA ILE A 200 14.66 14.51 1.22
C ILE A 200 14.00 15.75 0.61
N ALA A 201 12.71 15.96 0.85
CA ALA A 201 12.02 17.16 0.39
C ALA A 201 12.65 18.43 0.99
N ASP A 202 12.91 18.44 2.29
CA ASP A 202 13.56 19.56 2.98
C ASP A 202 14.95 19.87 2.39
N ILE A 203 15.77 18.84 2.15
CA ILE A 203 17.11 18.98 1.54
C ILE A 203 17.03 19.61 0.14
N LEU A 204 16.07 19.16 -0.69
CA LEU A 204 15.93 19.66 -2.06
C LEU A 204 15.42 21.10 -2.10
N GLU A 205 14.47 21.45 -1.22
CA GLU A 205 13.96 22.82 -1.09
C GLU A 205 15.05 23.78 -0.55
N GLU A 206 15.80 23.35 0.47
CA GLU A 206 16.92 24.12 1.02
C GLU A 206 18.02 24.31 -0.02
N TYR A 207 18.35 23.27 -0.78
CA TYR A 207 19.31 23.36 -1.88
C TYR A 207 18.84 24.33 -2.96
N LEU A 208 17.58 24.28 -3.39
CA LEU A 208 17.06 25.21 -4.39
C LEU A 208 17.05 26.67 -3.91
N ALA A 209 16.93 26.90 -2.60
CA ALA A 209 16.99 28.23 -2.00
C ALA A 209 18.43 28.75 -1.87
N ALA A 210 19.38 27.88 -1.46
CA ALA A 210 20.75 28.28 -1.11
C ALA A 210 21.78 28.07 -2.24
N GLY A 211 21.56 27.08 -3.12
CA GLY A 211 22.49 26.69 -4.18
C GLY A 211 23.75 25.95 -3.70
N ASP A 212 23.82 25.53 -2.42
CA ASP A 212 25.01 24.90 -1.84
C ASP A 212 25.02 23.37 -2.08
N ILE A 213 25.78 22.95 -3.09
CA ILE A 213 25.94 21.53 -3.45
C ILE A 213 26.65 20.74 -2.35
N ALA A 214 27.66 21.31 -1.70
CA ALA A 214 28.45 20.60 -0.70
C ALA A 214 27.60 20.28 0.54
N GLU A 215 26.77 21.24 0.95
CA GLU A 215 25.83 21.05 2.05
C GLU A 215 24.74 20.02 1.70
N ALA A 216 24.16 20.11 0.51
CA ALA A 216 23.17 19.12 0.05
C ALA A 216 23.77 17.69 0.03
N CYS A 217 24.98 17.52 -0.53
CA CYS A 217 25.69 16.24 -0.50
C CYS A 217 26.00 15.77 0.93
N ARG A 218 26.35 16.67 1.85
CA ARG A 218 26.56 16.34 3.28
C ARG A 218 25.28 15.84 3.93
N CYS A 219 24.16 16.53 3.70
CA CYS A 219 22.85 16.14 4.21
C CYS A 219 22.38 14.79 3.66
N ILE A 220 22.57 14.53 2.35
CA ILE A 220 22.25 13.25 1.72
C ILE A 220 23.05 12.12 2.38
N ARG A 221 24.37 12.27 2.57
CA ARG A 221 25.19 11.28 3.31
C ARG A 221 24.70 11.07 4.73
N GLY A 222 24.25 12.14 5.39
CA GLY A 222 23.70 12.13 6.74
C GLY A 222 22.42 11.30 6.91
N LEU A 223 21.67 11.06 5.83
CA LEU A 223 20.45 10.24 5.86
C LEU A 223 20.74 8.75 6.10
N LYS A 224 21.93 8.25 5.72
CA LYS A 224 22.34 6.84 5.86
C LYS A 224 21.36 5.83 5.23
N ILE A 225 20.78 6.17 4.07
CA ILE A 225 19.81 5.34 3.33
C ILE A 225 20.26 5.05 1.87
N PRO A 226 21.45 4.47 1.66
CA PRO A 226 22.06 4.35 0.32
C PRO A 226 21.19 3.61 -0.71
N PHE A 227 20.31 2.72 -0.25
CA PHE A 227 19.38 1.96 -1.11
C PHE A 227 18.14 2.74 -1.55
N PHE A 228 17.87 3.88 -0.89
CA PHE A 228 16.73 4.77 -1.15
C PHE A 228 17.12 6.05 -1.91
N HIS A 229 18.40 6.21 -2.28
CA HIS A 229 18.88 7.40 -2.99
C HIS A 229 18.21 7.61 -4.35
N HIS A 230 17.68 6.57 -4.99
CA HIS A 230 16.87 6.70 -6.20
C HIS A 230 15.63 7.60 -6.00
N ASP A 231 15.12 7.71 -4.78
CA ASP A 231 13.98 8.58 -4.45
C ASP A 231 14.39 10.06 -4.44
N ILE A 232 15.63 10.35 -4.04
CA ILE A 232 16.24 11.68 -4.15
C ILE A 232 16.28 12.10 -5.62
N VAL A 233 16.78 11.22 -6.49
CA VAL A 233 16.89 11.46 -7.93
C VAL A 233 15.52 11.72 -8.56
N LYS A 234 14.53 10.84 -8.31
CA LYS A 234 13.17 11.02 -8.84
C LYS A 234 12.56 12.34 -8.36
N ARG A 235 12.60 12.62 -7.05
CA ARG A 235 12.00 13.82 -6.45
C ARG A 235 12.67 15.10 -6.94
N ALA A 236 13.99 15.11 -7.03
CA ALA A 236 14.74 16.25 -7.53
C ALA A 236 14.33 16.61 -8.97
N LEU A 237 14.30 15.61 -9.86
CA LEU A 237 13.89 15.81 -11.26
C LEU A 237 12.41 16.21 -11.38
N THR A 238 11.53 15.62 -10.57
CA THR A 238 10.09 15.98 -10.53
C THR A 238 9.92 17.43 -10.08
N LEU A 239 10.60 17.83 -9.00
CA LEU A 239 10.56 19.19 -8.46
C LEU A 239 11.07 20.23 -9.48
N ALA A 240 12.11 19.90 -10.25
CA ALA A 240 12.58 20.74 -11.35
C ALA A 240 11.52 20.93 -12.45
N MET A 241 10.81 19.85 -12.81
CA MET A 241 9.75 19.91 -13.82
C MET A 241 8.51 20.68 -13.33
N GLU A 242 8.13 20.52 -12.07
CA GLU A 242 6.98 21.19 -11.46
C GLU A 242 7.19 22.71 -11.33
N ARG A 243 8.40 23.15 -10.99
CA ARG A 243 8.72 24.59 -10.93
C ARG A 243 8.72 25.25 -12.30
N GLY A 244 9.07 24.52 -13.35
CA GLY A 244 8.97 24.97 -14.74
C GLY A 244 9.94 26.09 -15.13
N ASP A 245 10.90 26.43 -14.28
CA ASP A 245 11.95 27.42 -14.57
C ASP A 245 13.30 26.74 -14.90
N ALA A 246 14.05 27.34 -15.84
CA ALA A 246 15.30 26.77 -16.35
C ALA A 246 16.45 26.82 -15.32
N ALA A 247 16.33 27.66 -14.29
CA ALA A 247 17.35 27.81 -13.26
C ALA A 247 17.30 26.63 -12.28
N ALA A 248 16.10 26.22 -11.84
CA ALA A 248 15.86 25.05 -11.02
C ALA A 248 16.25 23.76 -11.75
N GLU A 249 15.94 23.64 -13.06
CA GLU A 249 16.43 22.54 -13.89
C GLU A 249 17.96 22.48 -13.92
N GLY A 250 18.63 23.62 -14.10
CA GLY A 250 20.09 23.71 -14.04
C GLY A 250 20.66 23.25 -12.71
N HIS A 251 20.19 23.85 -11.61
CA HIS A 251 20.67 23.55 -10.26
C HIS A 251 20.47 22.07 -9.90
N ILE A 252 19.30 21.49 -10.19
CA ILE A 252 19.04 20.08 -9.87
C ILE A 252 19.98 19.15 -10.65
N LEU A 253 20.23 19.42 -11.93
CA LEU A 253 21.17 18.61 -12.70
C LEU A 253 22.61 18.76 -12.19
N ASP A 254 23.01 19.96 -11.77
CA ASP A 254 24.33 20.21 -11.18
C ASP A 254 24.49 19.44 -9.85
N LEU A 255 23.47 19.43 -8.99
CA LEU A 255 23.46 18.63 -7.75
C LEU A 255 23.60 17.14 -8.04
N LEU A 256 22.77 16.60 -8.94
CA LEU A 256 22.78 15.17 -9.25
C LEU A 256 24.09 14.73 -9.90
N LYS A 257 24.68 15.57 -10.74
CA LYS A 257 26.01 15.35 -11.31
C LYS A 257 27.08 15.32 -10.21
N SER A 258 27.15 16.34 -9.37
CA SER A 258 28.14 16.35 -8.26
C SER A 258 27.93 15.19 -7.29
N ALA A 259 26.69 14.83 -6.99
CA ALA A 259 26.39 13.68 -6.14
C ALA A 259 26.81 12.34 -6.77
N SER A 260 26.75 12.24 -8.10
CA SER A 260 27.25 11.09 -8.87
C SER A 260 28.78 11.06 -8.88
N ASP A 261 29.43 12.19 -9.23
CA ASP A 261 30.89 12.32 -9.32
C ASP A 261 31.58 12.09 -7.96
N GLU A 262 30.96 12.54 -6.86
CA GLU A 262 31.43 12.32 -5.48
C GLU A 262 31.06 10.94 -4.91
N GLY A 263 30.35 10.09 -5.68
CA GLY A 263 29.89 8.77 -5.24
C GLY A 263 28.87 8.78 -4.10
N VAL A 264 28.23 9.93 -3.84
CA VAL A 264 27.14 10.06 -2.85
C VAL A 264 25.92 9.26 -3.30
N ILE A 265 25.63 9.31 -4.59
CA ILE A 265 24.60 8.50 -5.24
C ILE A 265 25.30 7.65 -6.29
N ASN A 266 25.26 6.33 -6.13
CA ASN A 266 25.89 5.43 -7.09
C ASN A 266 25.09 5.36 -8.41
N GLU A 267 25.75 4.91 -9.48
CA GLU A 267 25.19 4.83 -10.84
C GLU A 267 23.88 4.01 -10.91
N SER A 268 23.79 2.94 -10.12
CA SER A 268 22.59 2.10 -10.03
C SER A 268 21.39 2.88 -9.47
N GLN A 269 21.61 3.70 -8.45
CA GLN A 269 20.58 4.56 -7.85
C GLN A 269 20.19 5.73 -8.76
N ILE A 270 21.15 6.33 -9.48
CA ILE A 270 20.89 7.32 -10.53
C ILE A 270 19.97 6.71 -11.60
N THR A 271 20.39 5.58 -12.18
CA THR A 271 19.64 4.88 -13.24
C THR A 271 18.25 4.47 -12.77
N LYS A 272 18.13 3.94 -11.54
CA LYS A 272 16.85 3.57 -10.94
C LYS A 272 15.94 4.78 -10.74
N GLY A 273 16.48 5.92 -10.32
CA GLY A 273 15.73 7.17 -10.18
C GLY A 273 15.15 7.68 -11.49
N PHE A 274 15.98 7.73 -12.55
CA PHE A 274 15.52 8.10 -13.89
C PHE A 274 14.48 7.13 -14.44
N ASN A 275 14.69 5.81 -14.30
CA ASN A 275 13.71 4.82 -14.74
C ASN A 275 12.36 4.97 -14.04
N ARG A 276 12.35 5.25 -12.73
CA ARG A 276 11.09 5.51 -12.00
C ARG A 276 10.39 6.77 -12.47
N LEU A 277 11.13 7.80 -12.87
CA LEU A 277 10.55 9.01 -13.47
C LEU A 277 10.03 8.75 -14.89
N ILE A 278 10.74 7.97 -15.70
CA ILE A 278 10.28 7.53 -17.03
C ILE A 278 8.97 6.77 -16.91
N ASP A 279 8.87 5.87 -15.93
CA ASP A 279 7.67 5.07 -15.72
C ASP A 279 6.47 5.96 -15.32
N SER A 280 6.68 7.03 -14.54
CA SER A 280 5.62 7.94 -14.05
C SER A 280 5.46 9.23 -14.86
N VAL A 281 6.13 9.34 -16.02
CA VAL A 281 6.16 10.59 -16.81
C VAL A 281 4.80 10.93 -17.42
N ASP A 282 3.96 9.94 -17.69
CA ASP A 282 2.60 10.15 -18.20
C ASP A 282 1.70 10.78 -17.17
N ASP A 283 1.72 10.27 -15.94
CA ASP A 283 1.00 10.87 -14.82
C ASP A 283 1.54 12.26 -14.49
N LEU A 284 2.87 12.45 -14.47
CA LEU A 284 3.46 13.77 -14.31
C LEU A 284 3.07 14.72 -15.45
N SER A 285 2.82 14.21 -16.66
CA SER A 285 2.36 15.03 -17.78
C SER A 285 0.92 15.55 -17.61
N LEU A 286 0.14 14.96 -16.69
CA LEU A 286 -1.17 15.48 -16.31
C LEU A 286 -1.06 16.80 -15.53
N ASP A 287 0.01 16.97 -14.75
CA ASP A 287 0.23 18.14 -13.90
C ASP A 287 1.25 19.12 -14.53
N VAL A 288 2.22 18.61 -15.29
CA VAL A 288 3.23 19.38 -16.04
C VAL A 288 3.16 19.01 -17.54
N PRO A 289 2.43 19.77 -18.39
CA PRO A 289 2.16 19.40 -19.79
C PRO A 289 3.42 19.15 -20.66
N ASN A 290 4.56 19.68 -20.26
CA ASN A 290 5.85 19.51 -20.93
C ASN A 290 6.75 18.44 -20.29
N ALA A 291 6.28 17.66 -19.31
CA ALA A 291 7.11 16.73 -18.53
C ALA A 291 7.88 15.74 -19.41
N ARG A 292 7.21 15.09 -20.38
CA ARG A 292 7.87 14.20 -21.36
C ARG A 292 8.98 14.89 -22.14
N ARG A 293 8.78 16.14 -22.55
CA ARG A 293 9.78 16.92 -23.29
C ARG A 293 10.95 17.29 -22.38
N LEU A 294 10.67 17.77 -21.16
CA LEU A 294 11.68 18.13 -20.17
C LEU A 294 12.51 16.91 -19.75
N LEU A 295 11.87 15.77 -19.51
CA LEU A 295 12.55 14.51 -19.20
C LEU A 295 13.51 14.10 -20.32
N LYS A 296 13.07 14.17 -21.59
CA LYS A 296 13.96 13.91 -22.74
C LYS A 296 15.16 14.86 -22.75
N THR A 297 14.94 16.15 -22.51
CA THR A 297 16.03 17.15 -22.45
C THR A 297 17.00 16.86 -21.31
N MET A 298 16.50 16.56 -20.11
CA MET A 298 17.31 16.22 -18.95
C MET A 298 18.12 14.92 -19.14
N ILE A 299 17.51 13.87 -19.72
CA ILE A 299 18.22 12.63 -20.07
C ILE A 299 19.34 12.91 -21.06
N LEU A 300 19.07 13.67 -22.13
CA LEU A 300 20.08 14.03 -23.13
C LEU A 300 21.23 14.81 -22.49
N LYS A 301 20.93 15.77 -21.62
CA LYS A 301 21.95 16.56 -20.91
C LYS A 301 22.78 15.68 -19.98
N ALA A 302 22.14 14.89 -19.11
CA ALA A 302 22.82 14.00 -18.18
C ALA A 302 23.71 12.96 -18.88
N SER A 303 23.24 12.41 -20.01
CA SER A 303 24.02 11.47 -20.82
C SER A 303 25.15 12.15 -21.59
N SER A 304 24.95 13.37 -22.09
CA SER A 304 26.03 14.14 -22.73
C SER A 304 27.14 14.53 -21.76
N GLU A 305 26.80 14.69 -20.48
CA GLU A 305 27.73 15.01 -19.40
C GLU A 305 28.36 13.75 -18.75
N GLY A 306 27.93 12.56 -19.16
CA GLY A 306 28.60 11.29 -18.82
C GLY A 306 28.23 10.66 -17.49
N TRP A 307 27.29 11.22 -16.73
CA TRP A 307 26.87 10.70 -15.41
C TRP A 307 25.58 9.87 -15.47
N LEU A 308 25.03 9.66 -16.68
CA LEU A 308 23.87 8.79 -16.93
C LEU A 308 24.05 7.94 -18.19
N CYS A 309 23.99 6.62 -18.04
CA CYS A 309 24.03 5.68 -19.17
C CYS A 309 22.63 5.56 -19.83
N ALA A 310 22.39 6.28 -20.93
CA ALA A 310 21.10 6.27 -21.64
C ALA A 310 20.65 4.88 -22.09
N SER A 311 21.58 3.98 -22.43
CA SER A 311 21.26 2.60 -22.83
C SER A 311 20.74 1.73 -21.68
N SER A 312 20.95 2.14 -20.43
CA SER A 312 20.45 1.47 -19.22
C SER A 312 19.03 1.95 -18.84
N LEU A 313 18.48 2.91 -19.58
CA LEU A 313 17.14 3.44 -19.35
C LEU A 313 16.08 2.69 -20.16
N LYS A 314 14.89 2.63 -19.59
CA LYS A 314 13.69 2.17 -20.28
C LYS A 314 13.36 3.11 -21.44
N PRO A 315 12.92 2.60 -22.59
CA PRO A 315 12.48 3.44 -23.69
C PRO A 315 11.27 4.27 -23.28
N LEU A 316 11.29 5.58 -23.55
CA LEU A 316 10.08 6.40 -23.43
C LEU A 316 9.04 5.87 -24.42
N GLY A 317 7.88 5.43 -23.92
CA GLY A 317 6.77 4.96 -24.75
C GLY A 317 6.31 6.01 -25.78
N PRO A 318 5.62 5.60 -26.86
CA PRO A 318 5.13 6.51 -27.89
C PRO A 318 4.24 7.59 -27.26
N GLU A 319 4.32 8.83 -27.74
CA GLU A 319 3.39 9.86 -27.27
C GLU A 319 1.96 9.41 -27.56
N PRO A 320 1.03 9.55 -26.59
CA PRO A 320 -0.36 9.19 -26.81
C PRO A 320 -0.86 9.96 -28.04
N LYS A 321 -1.35 9.22 -29.04
CA LYS A 321 -1.91 9.81 -30.26
C LYS A 321 -3.03 10.76 -29.84
N LYS A 322 -2.88 12.04 -30.12
CA LYS A 322 -3.95 13.05 -30.00
C LYS A 322 -5.15 12.59 -30.84
N ALA A 323 -6.12 11.96 -30.20
CA ALA A 323 -7.44 11.76 -30.78
C ALA A 323 -8.07 13.14 -30.94
N ALA A 324 -8.49 13.45 -32.17
CA ALA A 324 -9.06 14.73 -32.53
C ALA A 324 -10.43 14.94 -31.86
N VAL A 325 -10.49 15.79 -30.83
CA VAL A 325 -11.67 16.58 -30.45
C VAL A 325 -11.16 17.93 -29.95
N VAL A 326 -11.41 19.00 -30.71
CA VAL A 326 -10.72 20.31 -30.63
C VAL A 326 -11.46 21.33 -29.76
N GLU A 327 -12.38 20.93 -28.89
CA GLU A 327 -13.11 21.89 -28.04
C GLU A 327 -12.90 21.73 -26.52
N ASP A 328 -12.20 20.69 -26.04
CA ASP A 328 -12.24 20.31 -24.61
C ASP A 328 -10.90 20.36 -23.83
N ASP A 329 -9.72 20.50 -24.46
CA ASP A 329 -8.44 20.35 -23.73
C ASP A 329 -8.14 21.49 -22.74
N ALA A 330 -8.47 22.74 -23.07
CA ALA A 330 -8.22 23.87 -22.17
C ALA A 330 -9.20 23.90 -20.98
N ALA A 331 -10.49 23.69 -21.23
CA ALA A 331 -11.54 23.66 -20.21
C ALA A 331 -11.38 22.46 -19.26
N VAL A 332 -11.09 21.26 -19.80
CA VAL A 332 -10.75 20.07 -18.99
C VAL A 332 -9.55 20.32 -18.10
N ARG A 333 -8.51 21.00 -18.60
CA ARG A 333 -7.31 21.30 -17.81
C ARG A 333 -7.59 22.31 -16.71
N GLU A 334 -8.36 23.35 -16.99
CA GLU A 334 -8.81 24.31 -15.98
C GLU A 334 -9.65 23.62 -14.91
N PHE A 335 -10.61 22.78 -15.32
CA PHE A 335 -11.43 22.00 -14.39
C PHE A 335 -10.58 21.07 -13.53
N LYS A 336 -9.61 20.34 -14.09
CA LYS A 336 -8.70 19.46 -13.32
C LYS A 336 -7.94 20.23 -12.24
N ALA A 337 -7.45 21.43 -12.54
CA ALA A 337 -6.76 22.28 -11.58
C ALA A 337 -7.68 22.74 -10.44
N LYS A 338 -8.90 23.16 -10.78
CA LYS A 338 -9.92 23.55 -9.79
C LYS A 338 -10.37 22.38 -8.92
N ALA A 339 -10.66 21.23 -9.53
CA ALA A 339 -11.02 19.99 -8.83
C ALA A 339 -9.96 19.63 -7.79
N LEU A 340 -8.67 19.70 -8.14
CA LEU A 340 -7.57 19.50 -7.19
C LEU A 340 -7.57 20.50 -6.03
N SER A 341 -7.87 21.78 -6.29
CA SER A 341 -8.00 22.80 -5.24
C SER A 341 -9.13 22.46 -4.27
N ILE A 342 -10.32 22.14 -4.81
CA ILE A 342 -11.51 21.75 -4.05
C ILE A 342 -11.22 20.52 -3.18
N ILE A 343 -10.59 19.49 -3.75
CA ILE A 343 -10.24 18.25 -3.02
C ILE A 343 -9.24 18.55 -1.89
N LYS A 344 -8.21 19.37 -2.15
CA LYS A 344 -7.20 19.72 -1.14
C LYS A 344 -7.84 20.47 0.03
N GLU A 345 -8.71 21.43 -0.26
CA GLU A 345 -9.46 22.17 0.76
C GLU A 345 -10.38 21.23 1.56
N TYR A 346 -11.14 20.38 0.86
CA TYR A 346 -11.98 19.38 1.50
C TYR A 346 -11.21 18.46 2.45
N PHE A 347 -10.02 17.97 2.07
CA PHE A 347 -9.21 17.15 2.97
C PHE A 347 -8.73 17.88 4.23
N LEU A 348 -8.65 19.22 4.19
CA LEU A 348 -8.34 20.05 5.36
C LEU A 348 -9.58 20.31 6.22
N THR A 349 -10.70 20.71 5.60
CA THR A 349 -11.90 21.23 6.27
C THR A 349 -12.93 20.14 6.59
N GLY A 350 -13.03 19.13 5.75
CA GLY A 350 -14.12 18.14 5.75
C GLY A 350 -15.48 18.73 5.38
N ASP A 351 -15.53 19.91 4.77
CA ASP A 351 -16.78 20.58 4.41
C ASP A 351 -17.32 20.06 3.07
N ILE A 352 -18.33 19.19 3.14
CA ILE A 352 -18.98 18.62 1.97
C ILE A 352 -19.85 19.66 1.24
N ILE A 353 -20.46 20.60 1.97
CA ILE A 353 -21.38 21.59 1.39
C ILE A 353 -20.60 22.58 0.52
N GLU A 354 -19.39 22.95 0.95
CA GLU A 354 -18.48 23.77 0.16
C GLU A 354 -18.06 23.07 -1.14
N VAL A 355 -17.76 21.76 -1.08
CA VAL A 355 -17.45 20.97 -2.29
C VAL A 355 -18.64 20.93 -3.24
N VAL A 356 -19.84 20.62 -2.75
CA VAL A 356 -21.07 20.59 -3.56
C VAL A 356 -21.29 21.96 -4.22
N SER A 357 -21.22 23.04 -3.45
CA SER A 357 -21.42 24.40 -3.96
C SER A 357 -20.37 24.79 -5.02
N SER A 358 -19.11 24.40 -4.79
CA SER A 358 -18.01 24.67 -5.72
C SER A 358 -18.13 23.87 -7.01
N LEU A 359 -18.54 22.60 -6.92
CA LEU A 359 -18.82 21.78 -8.08
C LEU A 359 -20.04 22.30 -8.85
N GLU A 360 -21.15 22.64 -8.19
CA GLU A 360 -22.33 23.21 -8.83
C GLU A 360 -22.03 24.54 -9.54
N ALA A 361 -21.20 25.42 -8.95
CA ALA A 361 -20.80 26.68 -9.54
C ALA A 361 -19.98 26.51 -10.82
N GLU A 362 -19.18 25.44 -10.91
CA GLU A 362 -18.37 25.09 -12.08
C GLU A 362 -19.17 24.27 -13.11
N ASN A 363 -20.27 23.63 -12.70
CA ASN A 363 -21.01 22.65 -13.50
C ASN A 363 -22.15 23.24 -14.35
N TYR A 364 -21.99 24.44 -14.91
CA TYR A 364 -22.99 25.11 -15.77
C TYR A 364 -23.41 24.32 -17.02
N ALA A 365 -22.76 23.19 -17.33
CA ALA A 365 -23.05 22.35 -18.51
C ALA A 365 -23.28 20.85 -18.22
N CYS A 366 -23.25 20.38 -16.96
CA CYS A 366 -23.51 18.99 -16.58
C CYS A 366 -22.82 17.95 -17.50
N SER A 367 -21.50 18.05 -17.70
CA SER A 367 -20.79 17.04 -18.48
C SER A 367 -20.42 15.85 -17.58
N SER A 368 -20.93 14.67 -17.93
CA SER A 368 -20.54 13.37 -17.37
C SER A 368 -19.00 13.21 -17.29
N SER A 369 -18.28 13.82 -18.25
CA SER A 369 -16.82 13.85 -18.28
C SER A 369 -16.17 14.56 -17.09
N TYR A 370 -16.72 15.67 -16.59
CA TYR A 370 -16.16 16.40 -15.45
C TYR A 370 -16.39 15.67 -14.13
N ASN A 371 -17.55 15.04 -13.95
CA ASN A 371 -17.81 14.19 -12.79
C ASN A 371 -16.84 13.00 -12.75
N ALA A 372 -16.66 12.30 -13.88
CA ALA A 372 -15.69 11.21 -13.99
C ALA A 372 -14.25 11.66 -13.67
N ILE A 373 -13.84 12.85 -14.15
CA ILE A 373 -12.54 13.44 -13.85
C ILE A 373 -12.39 13.76 -12.36
N PHE A 374 -13.43 14.32 -11.73
CA PHE A 374 -13.43 14.64 -10.31
C PHE A 374 -13.29 13.37 -9.47
N VAL A 375 -14.07 12.32 -9.77
CA VAL A 375 -13.99 11.01 -9.10
C VAL A 375 -12.57 10.44 -9.20
N LYS A 376 -11.98 10.42 -10.41
CA LYS A 376 -10.59 10.00 -10.60
C LYS A 376 -9.63 10.80 -9.71
N LYS A 377 -9.66 12.13 -9.79
CA LYS A 377 -8.74 12.99 -9.04
C LYS A 377 -8.94 12.88 -7.53
N LEU A 378 -10.17 12.72 -7.04
CA LEU A 378 -10.48 12.53 -5.62
C LEU A 378 -9.84 11.25 -5.09
N ILE A 379 -10.07 10.13 -5.77
CA ILE A 379 -9.56 8.82 -5.34
C ILE A 379 -8.04 8.77 -5.47
N THR A 380 -7.46 9.23 -6.59
CA THR A 380 -6.00 9.32 -6.74
C THR A 380 -5.38 10.16 -5.63
N SER A 381 -5.91 11.35 -5.35
CA SER A 381 -5.39 12.23 -4.29
C SER A 381 -5.50 11.64 -2.89
N ALA A 382 -6.49 10.76 -2.66
CA ALA A 382 -6.68 10.06 -1.39
C ALA A 382 -5.73 8.87 -1.23
N MET A 383 -5.48 8.13 -2.31
CA MET A 383 -4.59 6.96 -2.32
C MET A 383 -3.15 7.34 -1.98
N ASP A 384 -2.71 8.55 -2.34
CA ASP A 384 -1.39 9.09 -2.01
C ASP A 384 -1.25 9.54 -0.54
N ARG A 385 -2.30 9.36 0.28
CA ARG A 385 -2.41 9.90 1.64
C ARG A 385 -2.78 8.82 2.66
N LYS A 386 -3.07 9.25 3.89
CA LYS A 386 -3.37 8.34 5.01
C LYS A 386 -4.81 7.81 4.89
N SER A 387 -5.07 6.76 5.65
CA SER A 387 -6.40 6.21 5.94
C SER A 387 -7.52 7.24 6.11
N ARG A 388 -7.23 8.37 6.75
CA ARG A 388 -8.18 9.45 6.97
C ARG A 388 -8.70 10.02 5.64
N GLU A 389 -7.82 10.38 4.72
CA GLU A 389 -8.21 10.97 3.44
C GLU A 389 -8.90 9.95 2.54
N LYS A 390 -8.55 8.66 2.66
CA LYS A 390 -9.25 7.57 1.99
C LYS A 390 -10.70 7.43 2.47
N GLU A 391 -10.93 7.47 3.78
CA GLU A 391 -12.29 7.53 4.34
C GLU A 391 -13.03 8.80 3.93
N MET A 392 -12.37 9.97 3.97
CA MET A 392 -12.97 11.24 3.54
C MET A 392 -13.40 11.20 2.07
N ALA A 393 -12.61 10.56 1.20
CA ALA A 393 -12.96 10.37 -0.20
C ALA A 393 -14.17 9.44 -0.38
N SER A 394 -14.24 8.31 0.33
CA SER A 394 -15.43 7.42 0.29
C SER A 394 -16.70 8.13 0.81
N VAL A 395 -16.58 8.89 1.90
CA VAL A 395 -17.69 9.69 2.45
C VAL A 395 -18.13 10.79 1.47
N LEU A 396 -17.18 11.46 0.82
CA LEU A 396 -17.52 12.49 -0.16
C LEU A 396 -18.22 11.88 -1.37
N LEU A 397 -17.70 10.78 -1.91
CA LEU A 397 -18.26 10.11 -3.08
C LEU A 397 -19.72 9.69 -2.86
N SER A 398 -20.07 9.18 -1.67
CA SER A 398 -21.45 8.86 -1.30
C SER A 398 -22.32 10.09 -1.05
N SER A 399 -21.73 11.19 -0.58
CA SER A 399 -22.47 12.43 -0.27
C SER A 399 -22.74 13.31 -1.49
N LEU A 400 -21.94 13.20 -2.56
CA LEU A 400 -22.12 13.98 -3.79
C LEU A 400 -23.30 13.51 -4.65
N CYS A 401 -23.81 12.29 -4.42
CA CYS A 401 -24.94 11.70 -5.15
C CYS A 401 -24.83 11.83 -6.68
N MET A 402 -23.61 11.66 -7.21
CA MET A 402 -23.37 11.69 -8.67
C MET A 402 -24.13 10.57 -9.38
N PRO A 403 -24.50 10.72 -10.66
CA PRO A 403 -25.02 9.62 -11.45
C PRO A 403 -24.05 8.42 -11.40
N PRO A 404 -24.54 7.19 -11.17
CA PRO A 404 -23.68 6.01 -11.11
C PRO A 404 -22.80 5.84 -12.36
N ASP A 405 -23.33 6.13 -13.55
CA ASP A 405 -22.60 6.08 -14.83
C ASP A 405 -21.36 7.00 -14.85
N ASP A 406 -21.44 8.15 -14.17
CA ASP A 406 -20.32 9.09 -14.09
C ASP A 406 -19.23 8.58 -13.13
N VAL A 407 -19.64 7.93 -12.03
CA VAL A 407 -18.72 7.29 -11.08
C VAL A 407 -18.05 6.09 -11.73
N VAL A 408 -18.80 5.25 -12.45
CA VAL A 408 -18.29 4.14 -13.25
C VAL A 408 -17.30 4.63 -14.30
N SER A 409 -17.62 5.72 -14.99
CA SER A 409 -16.70 6.36 -15.95
C SER A 409 -15.40 6.81 -15.25
N GLY A 410 -15.50 7.40 -14.05
CA GLY A 410 -14.35 7.72 -13.21
C GLY A 410 -13.53 6.49 -12.82
N PHE A 411 -14.18 5.37 -12.52
CA PHE A 411 -13.51 4.11 -12.20
C PHE A 411 -12.82 3.49 -13.40
N HIS A 412 -13.39 3.56 -14.61
CA HIS A 412 -12.66 3.18 -15.82
C HIS A 412 -11.38 4.01 -15.99
N LEU A 413 -11.43 5.33 -15.75
CA LEU A 413 -10.23 6.17 -15.80
C LEU A 413 -9.18 5.82 -14.73
N LEU A 414 -9.60 5.27 -13.58
CA LEU A 414 -8.69 4.74 -12.54
C LEU A 414 -8.10 3.39 -12.94
N ILE A 415 -8.90 2.50 -13.54
CA ILE A 415 -8.45 1.19 -14.03
C ILE A 415 -7.40 1.36 -15.12
N GLU A 416 -7.62 2.29 -16.05
CA GLU A 416 -6.69 2.62 -17.12
C GLU A 416 -5.36 3.16 -16.58
N ALA A 417 -5.43 4.01 -15.53
CA ALA A 417 -4.24 4.60 -14.90
C ALA A 417 -3.60 3.72 -13.82
N ALA A 418 -4.16 2.54 -13.50
CA ALA A 418 -3.74 1.76 -12.35
C ALA A 418 -2.32 1.17 -12.48
N GLU A 419 -1.85 0.90 -13.71
CA GLU A 419 -0.46 0.45 -13.92
C GLU A 419 0.54 1.58 -13.66
N ASP A 420 0.23 2.79 -14.11
CA ASP A 420 1.09 3.97 -13.93
C ASP A 420 1.09 4.40 -12.45
N ALA A 421 -0.10 4.46 -11.84
CA ALA A 421 -0.25 4.77 -10.42
C ALA A 421 0.42 3.72 -9.49
N ALA A 422 0.61 2.47 -9.94
CA ALA A 422 1.30 1.43 -9.16
C ALA A 422 2.77 1.74 -8.89
N LEU A 423 3.38 2.60 -9.72
CA LEU A 423 4.78 2.99 -9.61
C LEU A 423 5.02 3.92 -8.42
N ASP A 424 3.98 4.66 -8.05
CA ASP A 424 3.97 5.63 -6.96
C ASP A 424 3.27 5.09 -5.71
N ASN A 425 2.23 4.28 -5.89
CA ASN A 425 1.55 3.58 -4.83
C ASN A 425 1.65 2.05 -5.02
N PRO A 426 2.58 1.36 -4.31
CA PRO A 426 2.68 -0.09 -4.41
C PRO A 426 1.43 -0.83 -3.91
N ALA A 427 0.57 -0.15 -3.13
CA ALA A 427 -0.70 -0.66 -2.62
C ALA A 427 -1.90 -0.28 -3.51
N ILE A 428 -1.67 0.14 -4.77
CA ILE A 428 -2.74 0.60 -5.66
C ILE A 428 -3.85 -0.43 -5.87
N VAL A 429 -3.49 -1.72 -5.92
CA VAL A 429 -4.45 -2.79 -6.17
C VAL A 429 -5.34 -2.94 -4.94
N GLU A 430 -4.77 -2.95 -3.74
CA GLU A 430 -5.47 -3.03 -2.47
C GLU A 430 -6.37 -1.80 -2.24
N ASP A 431 -5.84 -0.61 -2.51
CA ASP A 431 -6.59 0.64 -2.34
C ASP A 431 -7.77 0.73 -3.32
N LEU A 432 -7.54 0.49 -4.61
CA LEU A 432 -8.62 0.46 -5.61
C LEU A 432 -9.64 -0.64 -5.30
N THR A 433 -9.18 -1.81 -4.87
CA THR A 433 -10.05 -2.91 -4.43
C THR A 433 -11.02 -2.41 -3.35
N MET A 434 -10.48 -1.73 -2.34
CA MET A 434 -11.28 -1.19 -1.24
C MET A 434 -12.19 -0.05 -1.68
N PHE A 435 -11.74 0.86 -2.56
CA PHE A 435 -12.60 1.92 -3.10
C PHE A 435 -13.77 1.36 -3.92
N PHE A 436 -13.53 0.39 -4.80
CA PHE A 436 -14.58 -0.26 -5.58
C PHE A 436 -15.58 -1.00 -4.67
N ALA A 437 -15.07 -1.82 -3.75
CA ALA A 437 -15.92 -2.56 -2.82
C ALA A 437 -16.71 -1.60 -1.91
N ARG A 438 -16.07 -0.52 -1.44
CA ARG A 438 -16.69 0.48 -0.57
C ARG A 438 -17.76 1.27 -1.30
N SER A 439 -17.57 1.57 -2.58
CA SER A 439 -18.55 2.28 -3.40
C SER A 439 -19.83 1.46 -3.63
N VAL A 440 -19.73 0.13 -3.70
CA VAL A 440 -20.90 -0.75 -3.70
C VAL A 440 -21.58 -0.78 -2.32
N VAL A 441 -20.81 -0.87 -1.24
CA VAL A 441 -21.34 -0.92 0.13
C VAL A 441 -21.99 0.40 0.57
N ASP A 442 -21.44 1.52 0.10
CA ASP A 442 -21.98 2.88 0.31
C ASP A 442 -23.09 3.23 -0.71
N GLU A 443 -23.50 2.28 -1.55
CA GLU A 443 -24.60 2.43 -2.53
C GLU A 443 -24.36 3.54 -3.57
N VAL A 444 -23.08 3.84 -3.86
CA VAL A 444 -22.66 4.79 -4.91
C VAL A 444 -22.84 4.17 -6.30
N ILE A 445 -22.52 2.89 -6.43
CA ILE A 445 -22.73 2.09 -7.64
C ILE A 445 -23.41 0.77 -7.26
N ALA A 446 -24.19 0.19 -8.16
CA ALA A 446 -24.80 -1.12 -7.93
C ALA A 446 -23.78 -2.25 -8.09
N PRO A 447 -23.99 -3.42 -7.45
CA PRO A 447 -23.17 -4.60 -7.70
C PRO A 447 -23.12 -5.00 -9.19
N SER A 448 -24.22 -4.81 -9.92
CA SER A 448 -24.31 -5.08 -11.36
C SER A 448 -23.40 -4.18 -12.20
N ASP A 449 -23.17 -2.95 -11.75
CA ASP A 449 -22.31 -1.99 -12.46
C ASP A 449 -20.86 -2.43 -12.36
N LEU A 450 -20.44 -2.90 -11.17
CA LEU A 450 -19.12 -3.49 -10.95
C LEU A 450 -18.91 -4.76 -11.79
N GLU A 451 -19.94 -5.61 -11.94
CA GLU A 451 -19.88 -6.79 -12.80
C GLU A 451 -19.76 -6.43 -14.28
N ALA A 452 -20.54 -5.46 -14.75
CA ALA A 452 -20.49 -4.97 -16.13
C ALA A 452 -19.11 -4.41 -16.48
N MET A 453 -18.51 -3.62 -15.56
CA MET A 453 -17.15 -3.12 -15.73
C MET A 453 -16.11 -4.25 -15.88
N GLU A 454 -16.25 -5.35 -15.12
CA GLU A 454 -15.37 -6.52 -15.23
C GLU A 454 -15.49 -7.18 -16.61
N GLU A 455 -16.72 -7.37 -17.08
CA GLU A 455 -17.03 -8.02 -18.35
C GLU A 455 -16.54 -7.20 -19.54
N GLU A 456 -16.74 -5.87 -19.50
CA GLU A 456 -16.25 -4.95 -20.52
C GLU A 456 -14.72 -4.96 -20.63
N GLU A 457 -14.02 -4.91 -19.50
CA GLU A 457 -12.55 -4.94 -19.47
C GLU A 457 -11.98 -6.33 -19.82
N ALA A 458 -12.67 -7.40 -19.47
CA ALA A 458 -12.32 -8.75 -19.90
C ALA A 458 -12.47 -8.92 -21.42
N ALA A 459 -13.53 -8.36 -22.02
CA ALA A 459 -13.76 -8.38 -23.47
C ALA A 459 -12.68 -7.61 -24.24
N ARG A 460 -12.05 -6.61 -23.62
CA ARG A 460 -10.90 -5.86 -24.18
C ARG A 460 -9.56 -6.62 -24.12
N GLY A 461 -9.53 -7.84 -23.57
CA GLY A 461 -8.33 -8.70 -23.52
C GLY A 461 -7.32 -8.35 -22.43
N ASN A 462 -7.68 -7.51 -21.46
CA ASN A 462 -6.77 -6.93 -20.46
C ASN A 462 -6.66 -7.77 -19.15
N THR A 463 -6.68 -9.09 -19.21
CA THR A 463 -6.94 -9.95 -18.03
C THR A 463 -5.90 -9.91 -16.90
N GLY A 464 -4.73 -9.32 -17.11
CA GLY A 464 -3.61 -9.24 -16.15
C GLY A 464 -3.29 -7.84 -15.60
N LYS A 465 -4.05 -6.79 -15.96
CA LYS A 465 -3.77 -5.44 -15.47
C LYS A 465 -4.17 -5.25 -14.01
N ARG A 466 -3.41 -4.44 -13.27
CA ARG A 466 -3.64 -4.13 -11.85
C ARG A 466 -5.04 -3.61 -11.55
N GLY A 467 -5.59 -2.71 -12.37
CA GLY A 467 -6.94 -2.17 -12.19
C GLY A 467 -8.03 -3.24 -12.30
N ILE A 468 -7.86 -4.21 -13.20
CA ILE A 468 -8.80 -5.33 -13.38
C ILE A 468 -8.64 -6.35 -12.26
N LEU A 469 -7.42 -6.57 -11.78
CA LEU A 469 -7.17 -7.37 -10.58
C LEU A 469 -7.86 -6.76 -9.36
N ALA A 470 -7.81 -5.43 -9.20
CA ALA A 470 -8.49 -4.74 -8.11
C ALA A 470 -10.02 -4.90 -8.19
N LEU A 471 -10.57 -4.85 -9.38
CA LEU A 471 -12.01 -5.02 -9.61
C LEU A 471 -12.48 -6.46 -9.31
N ARG A 472 -11.70 -7.47 -9.72
CA ARG A 472 -11.93 -8.88 -9.33
C ARG A 472 -11.85 -9.10 -7.83
N ASN A 473 -10.85 -8.52 -7.19
CA ASN A 473 -10.69 -8.62 -5.74
C ASN A 473 -11.87 -7.96 -5.01
N ALA A 474 -12.37 -6.83 -5.50
CA ALA A 474 -13.52 -6.14 -4.92
C ALA A 474 -14.77 -7.03 -4.99
N ARG A 475 -15.03 -7.65 -6.14
CA ARG A 475 -16.13 -8.60 -6.31
C ARG A 475 -16.01 -9.81 -5.38
N ALA A 476 -14.81 -10.39 -5.28
CA ALA A 476 -14.54 -11.50 -4.37
C ALA A 476 -14.75 -11.12 -2.89
N LEU A 477 -14.35 -9.90 -2.50
CA LEU A 477 -14.58 -9.38 -1.16
C LEU A 477 -16.06 -9.21 -0.86
N LEU A 478 -16.82 -8.61 -1.78
CA LEU A 478 -18.26 -8.39 -1.62
C LEU A 478 -19.03 -9.71 -1.43
N GLY A 479 -18.61 -10.80 -2.08
CA GLY A 479 -19.22 -12.13 -1.96
C GLY A 479 -18.98 -12.85 -0.63
N ALA A 480 -18.08 -12.36 0.24
CA ALA A 480 -17.81 -12.98 1.53
C ALA A 480 -18.90 -12.66 2.58
N LYS A 481 -19.16 -13.58 3.52
CA LYS A 481 -20.06 -13.32 4.65
C LYS A 481 -19.53 -12.15 5.50
N LEU A 482 -20.42 -11.23 5.90
CA LEU A 482 -20.09 -10.01 6.67
C LEU A 482 -19.08 -9.08 5.98
N SER A 483 -18.94 -9.18 4.66
CA SER A 483 -18.04 -8.35 3.86
C SER A 483 -18.35 -6.86 4.01
N ALA A 484 -19.63 -6.48 3.97
CA ALA A 484 -20.08 -5.10 4.08
C ALA A 484 -19.58 -4.43 5.38
N GLU A 485 -19.68 -5.10 6.54
CA GLU A 485 -19.21 -4.55 7.82
C GLU A 485 -17.69 -4.36 7.87
N ARG A 486 -16.93 -5.25 7.22
CA ARG A 486 -15.47 -5.15 7.11
C ARG A 486 -15.05 -4.05 6.15
N ILE A 487 -15.71 -3.96 5.01
CA ILE A 487 -15.48 -2.93 3.99
C ILE A 487 -15.84 -1.55 4.55
N LEU A 488 -16.88 -1.43 5.38
CA LEU A 488 -17.20 -0.18 6.10
C LEU A 488 -16.08 0.31 7.03
N ARG A 489 -15.12 -0.54 7.38
CA ARG A 489 -13.99 -0.21 8.25
C ARG A 489 -12.63 -0.30 7.55
N CYS A 490 -12.63 -0.46 6.22
CA CYS A 490 -11.41 -0.76 5.46
C CYS A 490 -10.32 0.30 5.62
N TRP A 491 -10.70 1.56 5.83
CA TRP A 491 -9.75 2.64 6.01
C TRP A 491 -9.29 2.84 7.45
N GLY A 492 -10.01 2.34 8.46
CA GLY A 492 -9.74 2.66 9.87
C GLY A 492 -10.12 4.12 10.16
N GLY A 493 -11.24 4.33 10.84
CA GLY A 493 -11.91 5.63 10.77
C GLY A 493 -11.18 6.80 11.45
N GLY A 494 -11.42 7.98 10.89
CA GLY A 494 -11.68 9.22 11.64
C GLY A 494 -10.54 9.84 12.45
N GLY A 495 -9.67 10.60 11.78
CA GLY A 495 -9.41 12.00 12.18
C GLY A 495 -8.53 12.32 13.41
N THR A 496 -8.26 11.42 14.34
CA THR A 496 -7.37 11.74 15.47
C THR A 496 -6.32 10.65 15.62
N GLY A 497 -5.03 11.02 15.51
CA GLY A 497 -3.88 10.12 15.48
C GLY A 497 -3.64 9.30 16.76
N LYS A 498 -4.59 8.48 17.17
CA LYS A 498 -4.42 7.37 18.10
C LYS A 498 -4.75 6.07 17.38
N ALA A 499 -4.01 5.02 17.74
CA ALA A 499 -4.16 3.67 17.24
C ALA A 499 -5.64 3.25 17.19
N GLY A 500 -5.97 2.45 16.17
CA GLY A 500 -7.33 2.04 15.82
C GLY A 500 -8.16 1.68 17.05
N TRP A 501 -9.37 2.24 17.10
CA TRP A 501 -10.30 1.99 18.18
C TRP A 501 -10.78 0.55 18.11
N GLU A 502 -10.75 -0.16 19.23
CA GLU A 502 -11.48 -1.42 19.32
C GLU A 502 -12.99 -1.11 19.32
N LEU A 503 -13.80 -1.96 18.68
CA LEU A 503 -15.24 -1.73 18.52
C LEU A 503 -15.93 -1.45 19.87
N ASP A 504 -15.46 -2.13 20.91
CA ASP A 504 -16.02 -2.01 22.25
C ASP A 504 -15.66 -0.67 22.89
N ASP A 505 -14.49 -0.08 22.59
CA ASP A 505 -14.14 1.28 23.02
C ASP A 505 -15.07 2.34 22.40
N VAL A 506 -15.45 2.15 21.13
CA VAL A 506 -16.39 3.06 20.43
C VAL A 506 -17.78 2.92 21.04
N LYS A 507 -18.27 1.70 21.27
CA LYS A 507 -19.56 1.46 21.92
C LYS A 507 -19.61 2.03 23.33
N ASP A 508 -18.52 1.92 24.08
CA ASP A 508 -18.39 2.49 25.41
C ASP A 508 -18.42 4.02 25.37
N LYS A 509 -17.75 4.63 24.39
CA LYS A 509 -17.77 6.09 24.22
C LYS A 509 -19.14 6.60 23.77
N ILE A 510 -19.82 5.91 22.85
CA ILE A 510 -21.22 6.20 22.50
C ILE A 510 -22.12 6.07 23.73
N GLY A 511 -21.93 5.01 24.53
CA GLY A 511 -22.67 4.81 25.78
C GLY A 511 -22.49 5.97 26.76
N LYS A 512 -21.24 6.39 27.01
CA LYS A 512 -20.91 7.52 27.89
C LYS A 512 -21.50 8.85 27.36
N LEU A 513 -21.38 9.10 26.06
CA LEU A 513 -21.94 10.29 25.41
C LEU A 513 -23.45 10.37 25.59
N LEU A 514 -24.16 9.27 25.30
CA LEU A 514 -25.60 9.21 25.46
C LEU A 514 -25.99 9.40 26.93
N GLN A 515 -25.30 8.72 27.86
CA GLN A 515 -25.53 8.88 29.29
C GLN A 515 -25.30 10.32 29.78
N GLU A 516 -24.27 11.01 29.31
CA GLU A 516 -23.99 12.41 29.66
C GLU A 516 -25.10 13.34 29.16
N TYR A 517 -25.54 13.17 27.92
CA TYR A 517 -26.67 13.91 27.37
C TYR A 517 -27.96 13.66 28.17
N ASP A 518 -28.21 12.40 28.51
CA ASP A 518 -29.35 11.97 29.32
C ASP A 518 -29.37 12.64 30.71
N CYS A 519 -28.20 12.73 31.34
CA CYS A 519 -28.00 13.33 32.67
C CYS A 519 -28.11 14.86 32.71
N GLY A 520 -28.36 15.53 31.58
CA GLY A 520 -28.48 16.99 31.55
C GLY A 520 -27.73 17.68 30.42
N GLY A 521 -26.96 16.95 29.61
CA GLY A 521 -26.14 17.54 28.54
C GLY A 521 -26.93 18.29 27.47
N ASP A 522 -26.20 19.15 26.75
CA ASP A 522 -26.73 19.96 25.65
C ASP A 522 -26.81 19.15 24.34
N ILE A 523 -27.89 19.36 23.58
CA ILE A 523 -28.15 18.61 22.34
C ILE A 523 -27.13 18.93 21.24
N ARG A 524 -26.64 20.18 21.15
CA ARG A 524 -25.64 20.56 20.16
C ARG A 524 -24.30 19.95 20.50
N GLU A 525 -23.97 19.89 21.78
CA GLU A 525 -22.76 19.22 22.27
C GLU A 525 -22.82 17.72 21.98
N ALA A 526 -23.94 17.06 22.24
CA ALA A 526 -24.12 15.65 21.89
C ALA A 526 -23.96 15.40 20.38
N CYS A 527 -24.58 16.22 19.52
CA CYS A 527 -24.40 16.15 18.07
C CYS A 527 -22.94 16.40 17.65
N ARG A 528 -22.26 17.37 18.27
CA ARG A 528 -20.83 17.65 18.03
C ARG A 528 -19.98 16.44 18.39
N CYS A 529 -20.18 15.86 19.57
CA CYS A 529 -19.46 14.67 20.02
C CYS A 529 -19.71 13.47 19.10
N ILE A 530 -20.95 13.25 18.62
CA ILE A 530 -21.26 12.20 17.63
C ILE A 530 -20.49 12.45 16.33
N LYS A 531 -20.47 13.70 15.83
CA LYS A 531 -19.71 14.07 14.63
C LYS A 531 -18.20 13.85 14.82
N GLU A 532 -17.67 14.20 15.99
CA GLU A 532 -16.25 14.06 16.36
C GLU A 532 -15.82 12.61 16.60
N LEU A 533 -16.76 11.65 16.70
CA LEU A 533 -16.41 10.23 16.65
C LEU A 533 -15.75 9.88 15.31
N GLY A 534 -16.07 10.59 14.22
CA GLY A 534 -15.50 10.35 12.90
C GLY A 534 -15.85 8.97 12.31
N MET A 535 -16.98 8.39 12.74
CA MET A 535 -17.46 7.05 12.35
C MET A 535 -18.91 7.10 11.82
N PRO A 536 -19.20 7.85 10.74
CA PRO A 536 -20.58 8.04 10.25
C PRO A 536 -21.29 6.72 9.90
N PHE A 537 -20.53 5.70 9.47
CA PHE A 537 -21.05 4.37 9.17
C PHE A 537 -21.49 3.56 10.41
N PHE A 538 -21.08 3.96 11.62
CA PHE A 538 -21.41 3.31 12.89
C PHE A 538 -22.49 4.06 13.68
N HIS A 539 -23.05 5.14 13.11
CA HIS A 539 -24.09 5.92 13.76
C HIS A 539 -25.38 5.13 14.05
N HIS A 540 -25.63 4.01 13.36
CA HIS A 540 -26.68 3.07 13.71
C HIS A 540 -26.55 2.53 15.15
N GLU A 541 -25.36 2.52 15.75
CA GLU A 541 -25.15 2.13 17.16
C GLU A 541 -25.66 3.23 18.11
N VAL A 542 -25.54 4.50 17.73
CA VAL A 542 -26.14 5.64 18.45
C VAL A 542 -27.66 5.47 18.45
N VAL A 543 -28.25 5.17 17.28
CA VAL A 543 -29.69 4.89 17.13
C VAL A 543 -30.13 3.72 18.01
N LYS A 544 -29.43 2.58 17.92
CA LYS A 544 -29.72 1.39 18.72
C LYS A 544 -29.69 1.69 20.22
N LYS A 545 -28.59 2.25 20.74
CA LYS A 545 -28.42 2.52 22.17
C LYS A 545 -29.41 3.57 22.68
N ALA A 546 -29.71 4.60 21.89
CA ALA A 546 -30.72 5.60 22.24
C ALA A 546 -32.12 4.98 22.32
N LEU A 547 -32.52 4.16 21.35
CA LEU A 547 -33.81 3.46 21.35
C LEU A 547 -33.94 2.50 22.54
N VAL A 548 -32.90 1.72 22.84
CA VAL A 548 -32.87 0.85 24.03
C VAL A 548 -33.03 1.68 25.31
N ALA A 549 -32.30 2.78 25.44
CA ALA A 549 -32.42 3.67 26.60
C ALA A 549 -33.83 4.28 26.76
N ILE A 550 -34.48 4.66 25.64
CA ILE A 550 -35.88 5.13 25.62
C ILE A 550 -36.82 4.03 26.15
N MET A 551 -36.61 2.79 25.71
CA MET A 551 -37.45 1.65 26.08
C MET A 551 -37.26 1.23 27.54
N GLU A 552 -36.01 1.20 28.03
CA GLU A 552 -35.65 0.94 29.44
C GLU A 552 -36.29 1.97 30.38
N LYS A 553 -36.34 3.25 29.95
CA LYS A 553 -37.03 4.32 30.68
C LYS A 553 -38.55 4.32 30.53
N ARG A 554 -39.13 3.32 29.85
CA ARG A 554 -40.57 3.18 29.57
C ARG A 554 -41.17 4.41 28.88
N GLY A 555 -40.42 5.05 27.99
CA GLY A 555 -40.88 6.20 27.21
C GLY A 555 -41.23 7.46 28.02
N LYS A 556 -40.80 7.55 29.29
CA LYS A 556 -41.06 8.72 30.14
C LYS A 556 -40.15 9.92 29.82
N ASP A 557 -39.10 9.69 29.04
CA ASP A 557 -38.07 10.66 28.71
C ASP A 557 -37.88 10.76 27.20
N GLU A 558 -38.34 11.86 26.62
CA GLU A 558 -38.30 12.15 25.18
C GLU A 558 -36.96 12.74 24.73
N ARG A 559 -36.00 12.97 25.65
CA ARG A 559 -34.73 13.63 25.30
C ARG A 559 -33.93 12.86 24.26
N MET A 560 -33.86 11.53 24.41
CA MET A 560 -33.18 10.65 23.46
C MET A 560 -33.87 10.64 22.10
N TRP A 561 -35.20 10.65 22.08
CA TRP A 561 -35.95 10.79 20.83
C TRP A 561 -35.66 12.13 20.15
N GLY A 562 -35.60 13.21 20.94
CA GLY A 562 -35.19 14.54 20.48
C GLY A 562 -33.79 14.58 19.89
N LEU A 563 -32.82 13.89 20.51
CA LEU A 563 -31.46 13.77 19.98
C LEU A 563 -31.44 13.06 18.62
N LEU A 564 -32.17 11.94 18.49
CA LEU A 564 -32.28 11.23 17.22
C LEU A 564 -32.95 12.10 16.15
N ALA A 565 -33.97 12.87 16.52
CA ALA A 565 -34.64 13.81 15.62
C ALA A 565 -33.71 14.93 15.12
N GLU A 566 -32.95 15.53 16.02
CA GLU A 566 -31.99 16.57 15.69
C GLU A 566 -30.84 16.04 14.82
N CYS A 567 -30.32 14.85 15.16
CA CYS A 567 -29.27 14.20 14.38
C CYS A 567 -29.75 13.81 12.97
N TYR A 568 -30.98 13.32 12.83
CA TYR A 568 -31.59 13.00 11.53
C TYR A 568 -31.86 14.27 10.73
N GLY A 569 -32.47 15.30 11.35
CA GLY A 569 -32.79 16.57 10.69
C GLY A 569 -31.56 17.35 10.21
N ARG A 570 -30.42 17.18 10.88
CA ARG A 570 -29.12 17.76 10.47
C ARG A 570 -28.34 16.90 9.47
N GLY A 571 -28.86 15.74 9.08
CA GLY A 571 -28.15 14.77 8.24
C GLY A 571 -26.95 14.09 8.92
N LEU A 572 -26.80 14.25 10.25
CA LEU A 572 -25.74 13.60 11.01
C LEU A 572 -25.98 12.08 11.10
N ILE A 573 -27.24 11.66 11.16
CA ILE A 573 -27.66 10.26 11.03
C ILE A 573 -28.49 10.16 9.75
N THR A 574 -27.99 9.40 8.78
CA THR A 574 -28.67 9.22 7.50
C THR A 574 -29.89 8.29 7.63
N PRO A 575 -30.84 8.31 6.68
CA PRO A 575 -31.95 7.36 6.65
C PRO A 575 -31.51 5.89 6.74
N ASN A 576 -30.44 5.51 6.04
CA ASN A 576 -29.90 4.14 6.11
C ASN A 576 -29.39 3.79 7.53
N GLN A 577 -28.65 4.70 8.17
CA GLN A 577 -28.17 4.51 9.55
C GLN A 577 -29.33 4.44 10.56
N MET A 578 -30.38 5.21 10.32
CA MET A 578 -31.61 5.16 11.10
C MET A 578 -32.29 3.80 10.96
N THR A 579 -32.56 3.34 9.74
CA THR A 579 -33.15 2.03 9.45
C THR A 579 -32.37 0.88 10.08
N LYS A 580 -31.05 0.82 9.85
CA LYS A 580 -30.16 -0.20 10.44
C LYS A 580 -30.20 -0.19 11.97
N GLY A 581 -30.30 1.00 12.59
CA GLY A 581 -30.45 1.13 14.03
C GLY A 581 -31.74 0.46 14.54
N PHE A 582 -32.86 0.70 13.87
CA PHE A 582 -34.15 0.05 14.20
C PHE A 582 -34.11 -1.47 13.96
N GLU A 583 -33.52 -1.95 12.86
CA GLU A 583 -33.36 -3.40 12.59
C GLU A 583 -32.58 -4.10 13.70
N ARG A 584 -31.53 -3.45 14.21
CA ARG A 584 -30.71 -4.00 15.28
C ARG A 584 -31.42 -4.04 16.63
N VAL A 585 -32.36 -3.14 16.89
CA VAL A 585 -33.24 -3.22 18.07
C VAL A 585 -34.28 -4.32 17.87
N ALA A 586 -34.85 -4.45 16.67
CA ALA A 586 -35.78 -5.54 16.35
C ALA A 586 -35.14 -6.91 16.60
N GLY A 587 -33.87 -7.08 16.21
CA GLY A 587 -33.13 -8.33 16.40
C GLY A 587 -32.77 -8.67 17.86
N CYS A 588 -32.89 -7.74 18.81
CA CYS A 588 -32.64 -7.98 20.23
C CYS A 588 -33.84 -7.60 21.12
N VAL A 589 -35.04 -7.45 20.53
CA VAL A 589 -36.23 -7.03 21.27
C VAL A 589 -36.69 -8.10 22.26
N ASP A 590 -36.53 -9.37 21.90
CA ASP A 590 -36.91 -10.51 22.75
C ASP A 590 -36.01 -10.60 23.99
N ASP A 591 -34.70 -10.36 23.82
CA ASP A 591 -33.75 -10.27 24.94
C ASP A 591 -34.08 -9.07 25.83
N LEU A 592 -34.39 -7.92 25.23
CA LEU A 592 -34.79 -6.72 25.97
C LEU A 592 -36.11 -6.92 26.73
N ALA A 593 -37.00 -7.79 26.23
CA ALA A 593 -38.26 -8.12 26.89
C ALA A 593 -38.06 -8.87 28.22
N LEU A 594 -36.88 -9.48 28.44
CA LEU A 594 -36.51 -10.08 29.72
C LEU A 594 -36.41 -9.04 30.83
N ASP A 595 -35.87 -7.85 30.52
CA ASP A 595 -35.68 -6.75 31.47
C ASP A 595 -36.83 -5.72 31.43
N VAL A 596 -37.45 -5.56 30.26
CA VAL A 596 -38.55 -4.62 29.99
C VAL A 596 -39.74 -5.39 29.40
N PRO A 597 -40.69 -5.89 30.23
CA PRO A 597 -41.74 -6.81 29.79
C PRO A 597 -42.65 -6.32 28.65
N ASP A 598 -42.72 -5.01 28.41
CA ASP A 598 -43.48 -4.35 27.34
C ASP A 598 -42.61 -3.85 26.18
N ALA A 599 -41.34 -4.28 26.08
CA ALA A 599 -40.39 -3.88 25.04
C ALA A 599 -40.94 -4.06 23.62
N GLY A 600 -41.52 -5.21 23.29
CA GLY A 600 -42.09 -5.44 21.95
C GLY A 600 -43.17 -4.42 21.59
N LYS A 601 -44.09 -4.12 22.52
CA LYS A 601 -45.15 -3.12 22.31
C LYS A 601 -44.60 -1.72 22.16
N GLN A 602 -43.61 -1.35 22.98
CA GLN A 602 -42.95 -0.04 22.88
C GLN A 602 -42.21 0.10 21.54
N PHE A 603 -41.48 -0.93 21.11
CA PHE A 603 -40.76 -0.93 19.84
C PHE A 603 -41.71 -0.72 18.65
N CYS A 604 -42.83 -1.43 18.60
CA CYS A 604 -43.84 -1.23 17.55
C CYS A 604 -44.39 0.20 17.53
N CYS A 605 -44.61 0.82 18.69
CA CYS A 605 -45.02 2.22 18.78
C CYS A 605 -43.95 3.16 18.21
N TYR A 606 -42.67 2.90 18.47
CA TYR A 606 -41.57 3.70 17.95
C TYR A 606 -41.35 3.52 16.45
N VAL A 607 -41.55 2.31 15.90
CA VAL A 607 -41.53 2.07 14.46
C VAL A 607 -42.62 2.89 13.77
N GLU A 608 -43.85 2.86 14.27
CA GLU A 608 -44.96 3.64 13.72
C GLU A 608 -44.71 5.15 13.82
N ARG A 609 -44.12 5.60 14.93
CA ARG A 609 -43.72 7.01 15.10
C ARG A 609 -42.62 7.40 14.12
N ALA A 610 -41.63 6.55 13.92
CA ALA A 610 -40.51 6.78 13.00
C ALA A 610 -40.99 6.81 11.53
N LYS A 611 -41.93 5.95 11.13
CA LYS A 611 -42.59 6.00 9.83
C LYS A 611 -43.32 7.32 9.61
N LYS A 612 -44.11 7.78 10.59
CA LYS A 612 -44.78 9.09 10.53
C LYS A 612 -43.80 10.27 10.47
N GLY A 613 -42.64 10.11 11.11
CA GLY A 613 -41.55 11.09 11.08
C GLY A 613 -40.69 11.06 9.81
N GLY A 614 -40.95 10.15 8.86
CA GLY A 614 -40.15 9.96 7.65
C GLY A 614 -38.79 9.30 7.88
N TRP A 615 -38.52 8.80 9.08
CA TRP A 615 -37.25 8.17 9.43
C TRP A 615 -37.12 6.75 8.85
N LEU A 616 -38.25 6.07 8.70
CA LEU A 616 -38.36 4.70 8.19
C LEU A 616 -39.32 4.67 7.01
N ASP A 617 -39.02 3.80 6.04
CA ASP A 617 -39.93 3.52 4.93
C ASP A 617 -41.22 2.83 5.42
N ALA A 618 -42.32 3.05 4.69
CA ALA A 618 -43.61 2.41 5.00
C ALA A 618 -43.53 0.88 4.97
N SER A 619 -42.64 0.31 4.15
CA SER A 619 -42.36 -1.12 4.01
C SER A 619 -41.59 -1.73 5.18
N PHE A 620 -41.04 -0.93 6.10
CA PHE A 620 -40.31 -1.45 7.25
C PHE A 620 -41.22 -2.37 8.10
N PRO A 621 -40.81 -3.60 8.42
CA PRO A 621 -41.68 -4.54 9.12
C PRO A 621 -42.01 -4.04 10.52
N ASN A 622 -43.30 -4.00 10.83
CA ASN A 622 -43.74 -3.87 12.21
C ASN A 622 -43.39 -5.21 12.87
N GLY A 623 -42.31 -5.23 13.67
CA GLY A 623 -41.81 -6.44 14.32
C GLY A 623 -42.92 -7.24 15.01
N VAL A 624 -42.69 -8.54 15.21
CA VAL A 624 -43.71 -9.50 15.69
C VAL A 624 -44.33 -9.00 17.00
N CYS A 625 -45.55 -8.46 16.93
CA CYS A 625 -46.40 -8.22 18.09
C CYS A 625 -46.82 -9.58 18.66
N SER A 626 -46.07 -10.11 19.61
CA SER A 626 -46.55 -11.16 20.52
C SER A 626 -47.05 -10.54 21.80
#